data_AF-A0A518D5C2-F1
#
_entry.id   AF-A0A518D5C2-F1
#
_cell.length_a   1.000
_cell.length_b   1.000
_cell.length_c   1.000
_cell.angle_alpha   90.00
_cell.angle_beta   90.00
_cell.angle_gamma   90.00
#
_symmetry.space_group_name_H-M   'P 1'
#
loop_
_entity.id
_entity.type
_entity.pdbx_description
1 polymer ?
#
loop_
_entity_poly.entity_id
_entity_poly.type
_entity_poly.pdbx_seq_one_letter_code
_entity_poly.pdbx_strand_id
1 'polypeptide(L)'
;MKTLIWLGLSTLLADPAAAAEPPAAPPAKAEAAPKQAEPAPAHQPAPAARQAELDRLALWNSPEMLRARVWLDRYLRASDRYTPEQGRAYVEHLATLPADDLRLWLARVERMAEAETARQAEQAARQAANLEAHQQWSRARVGAIDRQQQIHQQQLAQSRAAAAAAQQQLTRPAPAAAGGSYKADIALQRQLEQQRLARTWGIIGLLELQELREEVRRLRDGG
;
A
#
# COMPACT_ATOMS: atom_id res chain seq x y z
N MET A 1 -3.93 13.12 15.19
CA MET A 1 -4.90 12.25 15.88
C MET A 1 -6.23 12.34 15.15
N LYS A 2 -6.61 11.31 14.39
CA LYS A 2 -7.85 11.27 13.59
C LYS A 2 -8.74 10.17 14.15
N THR A 3 -9.80 10.56 14.85
CA THR A 3 -10.83 9.69 15.42
C THR A 3 -11.72 9.21 14.27
N LEU A 4 -11.59 7.94 13.89
CA LEU A 4 -12.53 7.27 12.99
C LEU A 4 -13.69 6.75 13.83
N ILE A 5 -14.79 7.50 13.81
CA ILE A 5 -16.07 7.07 14.38
C ILE A 5 -16.69 6.08 13.40
N TRP A 6 -16.59 4.79 13.74
CA TRP A 6 -17.30 3.71 13.08
C TRP A 6 -18.72 3.66 13.67
N LEU A 7 -19.71 4.19 12.96
CA LEU A 7 -21.11 3.99 13.33
C LEU A 7 -21.54 2.61 12.82
N GLY A 8 -21.57 1.66 13.75
CA GLY A 8 -22.16 0.34 13.57
C GLY A 8 -23.68 0.46 13.42
N LEU A 9 -24.19 -0.01 12.29
CA LEU A 9 -25.61 -0.29 12.09
C LEU A 9 -25.81 -1.79 12.31
N SER A 10 -26.17 -2.16 13.53
CA SER A 10 -26.54 -3.54 13.89
C SER A 10 -27.75 -3.49 14.81
N THR A 11 -28.92 -3.58 14.21
CA THR A 11 -30.15 -4.02 14.88
C THR A 11 -30.77 -5.07 13.98
N LEU A 12 -30.33 -6.30 14.23
CA LEU A 12 -30.91 -7.52 13.69
C LEU A 12 -32.28 -7.73 14.35
N LEU A 13 -33.29 -7.89 13.50
CA LEU A 13 -34.67 -8.17 13.86
C LEU A 13 -34.81 -9.64 14.28
N ALA A 14 -35.44 -9.84 15.43
CA ALA A 14 -36.27 -10.97 15.88
C ALA A 14 -36.07 -12.37 15.24
N ASP A 15 -35.67 -13.32 16.09
CA ASP A 15 -35.78 -14.77 15.89
C ASP A 15 -36.78 -15.33 16.92
N PRO A 16 -37.88 -15.99 16.49
CA PRO A 16 -38.60 -16.88 17.38
C PRO A 16 -38.88 -18.23 16.69
N ALA A 17 -38.00 -19.22 16.89
CA ALA A 17 -38.34 -20.63 16.72
C ALA A 17 -37.27 -21.49 17.41
N ALA A 18 -37.57 -22.12 18.54
CA ALA A 18 -38.14 -23.47 18.59
C ALA A 18 -37.14 -24.43 19.24
N ALA A 19 -37.36 -24.69 20.53
CA ALA A 19 -36.77 -25.81 21.24
C ALA A 19 -37.91 -26.60 21.91
N ALA A 20 -38.22 -27.78 21.37
CA ALA A 20 -38.88 -28.86 22.10
C ALA A 20 -38.65 -30.20 21.37
N GLU A 21 -38.24 -31.18 22.16
CA GLU A 21 -37.71 -32.51 21.85
C GLU A 21 -38.72 -33.55 21.32
N PRO A 22 -38.23 -34.72 20.80
CA PRO A 22 -39.00 -35.86 20.26
C PRO A 22 -39.21 -36.97 21.35
N PRO A 23 -39.49 -38.26 21.03
CA PRO A 23 -40.51 -38.90 20.18
C PRO A 23 -41.39 -39.91 20.98
N ALA A 24 -42.58 -40.26 20.49
CA ALA A 24 -43.28 -41.48 20.89
C ALA A 24 -44.13 -42.07 19.75
N ALA A 25 -43.87 -43.33 19.42
CA ALA A 25 -44.68 -44.22 18.57
C ALA A 25 -45.15 -45.41 19.45
N PRO A 26 -45.93 -46.41 18.97
CA PRO A 26 -47.00 -46.52 17.94
C PRO A 26 -48.29 -47.07 18.65
N PRO A 27 -49.27 -47.86 18.10
CA PRO A 27 -49.51 -48.40 16.74
C PRO A 27 -50.99 -48.35 16.23
N ALA A 28 -51.21 -48.64 14.93
CA ALA A 28 -52.13 -49.68 14.42
C ALA A 28 -52.68 -49.40 13.00
N LYS A 29 -52.45 -50.40 12.13
CA LYS A 29 -53.22 -50.87 10.96
C LYS A 29 -54.42 -50.05 10.47
N ALA A 30 -54.39 -49.67 9.19
CA ALA A 30 -55.46 -50.03 8.26
C ALA A 30 -54.92 -50.05 6.82
N GLU A 31 -55.08 -51.21 6.21
CA GLU A 31 -54.78 -51.56 4.84
C GLU A 31 -55.84 -50.97 3.90
N ALA A 32 -55.44 -50.16 2.93
CA ALA A 32 -56.33 -49.66 1.87
C ALA A 32 -55.60 -49.68 0.53
N ALA A 33 -56.27 -50.28 -0.44
CA ALA A 33 -55.82 -50.70 -1.76
C ALA A 33 -55.15 -49.60 -2.62
N PRO A 34 -54.26 -49.98 -3.58
CA PRO A 34 -53.67 -49.06 -4.53
C PRO A 34 -54.73 -48.62 -5.56
N LYS A 35 -55.23 -47.38 -5.46
CA LYS A 35 -55.87 -46.73 -6.60
C LYS A 35 -54.78 -46.31 -7.58
N GLN A 36 -54.71 -47.01 -8.71
CA GLN A 36 -54.03 -46.55 -9.92
C GLN A 36 -54.54 -45.14 -10.25
N ALA A 37 -53.71 -44.14 -10.01
CA ALA A 37 -53.91 -42.81 -10.55
C ALA A 37 -53.52 -42.85 -12.03
N GLU A 38 -54.47 -42.51 -12.90
CA GLU A 38 -54.23 -42.21 -14.31
C GLU A 38 -53.04 -41.25 -14.46
N PRO A 39 -52.22 -41.42 -15.52
CA PRO A 39 -51.19 -40.45 -15.86
C PRO A 39 -51.88 -39.14 -16.24
N ALA A 40 -51.75 -38.13 -15.38
CA ALA A 40 -52.19 -36.77 -15.67
C ALA A 40 -51.56 -36.31 -17.00
N PRO A 41 -52.35 -35.71 -17.92
CA PRO A 41 -51.83 -35.23 -19.18
C PRO A 41 -50.76 -34.17 -18.92
N ALA A 42 -49.59 -34.37 -19.55
CA ALA A 42 -48.47 -33.44 -19.52
C ALA A 42 -48.98 -32.02 -19.79
N HIS A 43 -49.01 -31.19 -18.73
CA HIS A 43 -49.31 -29.77 -18.83
C HIS A 43 -48.24 -29.14 -19.73
N GLN A 44 -48.59 -28.92 -21.00
CA GLN A 44 -47.77 -28.09 -21.86
C GLN A 44 -47.73 -26.70 -21.23
N PRO A 45 -46.55 -26.14 -20.93
CA PRO A 45 -46.46 -24.81 -20.35
C PRO A 45 -47.14 -23.82 -21.31
N ALA A 46 -47.97 -22.95 -20.74
CA ALA A 46 -48.66 -21.90 -21.47
C ALA A 46 -47.64 -21.10 -22.33
N PRO A 47 -48.02 -20.60 -23.52
CA PRO A 47 -47.11 -19.97 -24.46
C PRO A 47 -46.28 -18.81 -23.86
N ALA A 48 -46.81 -18.09 -22.87
CA ALA A 48 -46.09 -17.05 -22.15
C ALA A 48 -44.91 -17.57 -21.30
N ALA A 49 -45.05 -18.75 -20.67
CA ALA A 49 -43.99 -19.35 -19.87
C ALA A 49 -42.83 -19.86 -20.75
N ARG A 50 -43.13 -20.34 -21.97
CA ARG A 50 -42.09 -20.70 -22.94
C ARG A 50 -41.30 -19.48 -23.41
N GLN A 51 -41.98 -18.35 -23.66
CA GLN A 51 -41.30 -17.12 -24.08
C GLN A 51 -40.37 -16.58 -22.99
N ALA A 52 -40.82 -16.55 -21.73
CA ALA A 52 -40.00 -16.11 -20.61
C ALA A 52 -38.72 -16.94 -20.45
N GLU A 53 -38.81 -18.27 -20.64
CA GLU A 53 -37.65 -19.17 -20.59
C GLU A 53 -36.68 -18.93 -21.77
N LEU A 54 -37.20 -18.69 -22.97
CA LEU A 54 -36.37 -18.33 -24.13
C LEU A 54 -35.63 -17.02 -23.91
N ASP A 55 -36.31 -15.99 -23.38
CA ASP A 55 -35.71 -14.69 -23.09
C ASP A 55 -34.62 -14.81 -22.02
N ARG A 56 -34.86 -15.63 -20.98
CA ARG A 56 -33.87 -15.94 -19.94
C ARG A 56 -32.66 -16.64 -20.52
N LEU A 57 -32.85 -17.66 -21.36
CA LEU A 57 -31.76 -18.39 -22.01
C LEU A 57 -30.96 -17.50 -22.98
N ALA A 58 -31.64 -16.61 -23.72
CA ALA A 58 -30.99 -15.65 -24.59
C ALA A 58 -30.09 -14.69 -23.79
N LEU A 59 -30.58 -14.18 -22.66
CA LEU A 59 -29.79 -13.35 -21.76
C LEU A 59 -28.65 -14.13 -21.09
N TRP A 60 -28.91 -15.37 -20.64
CA TRP A 60 -27.91 -16.22 -19.99
C TRP A 60 -26.68 -16.49 -20.87
N ASN A 61 -26.93 -16.63 -22.18
CA ASN A 61 -25.92 -16.87 -23.20
C ASN A 61 -25.42 -15.60 -23.90
N SER A 62 -25.81 -14.42 -23.42
CA SER A 62 -25.32 -13.15 -23.97
C SER A 62 -23.81 -12.98 -23.69
N PRO A 63 -23.08 -12.23 -24.55
CA PRO A 63 -21.67 -11.98 -24.34
C PRO A 63 -21.39 -11.17 -23.05
N GLU A 64 -22.30 -10.29 -22.63
CA GLU A 64 -22.21 -9.60 -21.34
C GLU A 64 -22.31 -10.58 -20.18
N MET A 65 -23.29 -11.48 -20.22
CA MET A 65 -23.49 -12.48 -19.16
C MET A 65 -22.33 -13.46 -19.04
N LEU A 66 -21.76 -13.89 -20.17
CA LEU A 66 -20.57 -14.74 -20.18
C LEU A 66 -19.38 -14.04 -19.50
N ARG A 67 -19.14 -12.77 -19.81
CA ARG A 67 -18.10 -11.96 -19.14
C ARG A 67 -18.37 -11.79 -17.66
N ALA A 68 -19.62 -11.52 -17.28
CA ALA A 68 -20.03 -11.40 -15.88
C ALA A 68 -19.83 -12.70 -15.10
N ARG A 69 -20.10 -13.86 -15.70
CA ARG A 69 -19.85 -15.18 -15.07
C ARG A 69 -18.36 -15.46 -14.88
N VAL A 70 -17.52 -15.12 -15.86
CA VAL A 70 -16.06 -15.24 -15.72
C VAL A 70 -15.53 -14.33 -14.62
N TRP A 71 -16.02 -13.08 -14.57
CA TRP A 71 -15.67 -12.15 -13.49
C TRP A 71 -16.12 -12.68 -12.12
N LEU A 72 -17.34 -13.22 -12.03
CA LEU A 72 -17.87 -13.80 -10.80
C LEU A 72 -17.04 -15.00 -10.32
N ASP A 73 -16.67 -15.93 -11.20
CA ASP A 73 -15.81 -17.06 -10.84
C ASP A 73 -14.45 -16.57 -10.31
N ARG A 74 -13.85 -15.56 -10.96
CA ARG A 74 -12.63 -14.92 -10.45
C ARG A 74 -12.84 -14.31 -9.07
N TYR A 75 -13.94 -13.58 -8.88
CA TYR A 75 -14.28 -12.92 -7.61
C TYR A 75 -14.49 -13.94 -6.49
N LEU A 76 -15.23 -15.02 -6.74
CA LEU A 76 -15.49 -16.07 -5.75
C LEU A 76 -14.20 -16.81 -5.37
N ARG A 77 -13.29 -17.07 -6.32
CA ARG A 77 -11.98 -17.68 -6.04
C ARG A 77 -11.04 -16.77 -5.26
N ALA A 78 -11.10 -15.47 -5.53
CA ALA A 78 -10.24 -14.48 -4.87
C ALA A 78 -10.77 -14.06 -3.49
N SER A 79 -12.03 -14.36 -3.19
CA SER A 79 -12.67 -13.96 -1.94
C SER A 79 -12.65 -15.12 -0.93
N ASP A 80 -12.03 -14.89 0.23
CA ASP A 80 -12.10 -15.83 1.36
C ASP A 80 -13.49 -15.90 2.01
N ARG A 81 -14.46 -15.12 1.50
CA ARG A 81 -15.81 -15.03 2.04
C ARG A 81 -16.70 -16.21 1.66
N TYR A 82 -16.40 -16.87 0.54
CA TYR A 82 -17.22 -17.94 0.00
C TYR A 82 -16.39 -19.21 -0.10
N THR A 83 -16.98 -20.32 0.34
CA THR A 83 -16.39 -21.63 0.03
C THR A 83 -16.63 -21.97 -1.45
N PRO A 84 -15.80 -22.84 -2.05
CA PRO A 84 -16.00 -23.29 -3.43
C PRO A 84 -17.40 -23.88 -3.68
N GLU A 85 -17.95 -24.58 -2.68
CA GLU A 85 -19.29 -25.18 -2.72
C GLU A 85 -20.38 -24.10 -2.74
N GLN A 86 -20.25 -23.07 -1.91
CA GLN A 86 -21.16 -21.93 -1.92
C GLN A 86 -21.09 -21.15 -3.23
N GLY A 87 -19.89 -21.02 -3.80
CA GLY A 87 -19.70 -20.40 -5.11
C GLY A 87 -20.46 -21.14 -6.22
N ARG A 88 -20.37 -22.47 -6.23
CA ARG A 88 -21.12 -23.31 -7.19
C ARG A 88 -22.63 -23.18 -6.99
N ALA A 89 -23.11 -23.30 -5.75
CA ALA A 89 -24.53 -23.14 -5.43
C ALA A 89 -25.06 -21.75 -5.85
N TYR A 90 -24.26 -20.70 -5.70
CA TYR A 90 -24.62 -19.36 -6.15
C TYR A 90 -24.76 -19.28 -7.68
N VAL A 91 -23.81 -19.86 -8.44
CA VAL A 91 -23.89 -19.89 -9.92
C VAL A 91 -25.08 -20.72 -10.40
N GLU A 92 -25.37 -21.85 -9.76
CA GLU A 92 -26.55 -22.66 -10.05
C GLU A 92 -27.85 -21.89 -9.78
N HIS A 93 -27.92 -21.16 -8.66
CA HIS A 93 -29.06 -20.31 -8.36
C HIS A 93 -29.24 -19.20 -9.41
N LEU A 94 -28.16 -18.54 -9.83
CA LEU A 94 -28.21 -17.53 -10.90
C LEU A 94 -28.76 -18.11 -12.21
N ALA A 95 -28.44 -19.37 -12.53
CA ALA A 95 -28.95 -20.04 -13.72
C ALA A 95 -30.47 -20.31 -13.68
N THR A 96 -31.10 -20.19 -12.51
CA THR A 96 -32.55 -20.38 -12.31
C THR A 96 -33.33 -19.07 -12.20
N LEU A 97 -32.65 -17.92 -12.13
CA LEU A 97 -33.32 -16.62 -11.99
C LEU A 97 -34.15 -16.25 -13.22
N PRO A 98 -35.29 -15.56 -13.04
CA PRO A 98 -36.05 -15.01 -14.15
C PRO A 98 -35.24 -13.93 -14.88
N ALA A 99 -35.60 -13.67 -16.14
CA ALA A 99 -34.83 -12.77 -17.01
C ALA A 99 -34.65 -11.36 -16.41
N ASP A 100 -35.67 -10.81 -15.76
CA ASP A 100 -35.61 -9.45 -15.18
C ASP A 100 -34.65 -9.35 -14.00
N ASP A 101 -34.67 -10.33 -13.09
CA ASP A 101 -33.71 -10.40 -11.98
C ASP A 101 -32.29 -10.62 -12.49
N LEU A 102 -32.15 -11.42 -13.54
CA LEU A 102 -30.87 -11.68 -14.17
C LEU A 102 -30.30 -10.41 -14.85
N ARG A 103 -31.14 -9.54 -15.42
CA ARG A 103 -30.73 -8.22 -15.94
C ARG A 103 -30.25 -7.29 -14.83
N LEU A 104 -31.00 -7.24 -13.72
CA LEU A 104 -30.62 -6.44 -12.55
C LEU A 104 -29.29 -6.91 -11.97
N TRP A 105 -29.12 -8.23 -11.88
CA TRP A 105 -27.88 -8.84 -11.45
C TRP A 105 -26.71 -8.46 -12.37
N LEU A 106 -26.90 -8.57 -13.69
CA LEU A 106 -25.88 -8.22 -14.68
C LEU A 106 -25.43 -6.76 -14.52
N ALA A 107 -26.38 -5.82 -14.45
CA ALA A 107 -26.09 -4.41 -14.28
C ALA A 107 -25.33 -4.11 -12.98
N ARG A 108 -25.60 -4.87 -11.91
CA ARG A 108 -24.85 -4.76 -10.66
C ARG A 108 -23.42 -5.27 -10.81
N VAL A 109 -23.23 -6.40 -11.48
CA VAL A 109 -21.91 -7.00 -11.70
C VAL A 109 -21.03 -6.11 -12.57
N GLU A 110 -21.58 -5.53 -13.64
CA GLU A 110 -20.85 -4.60 -14.51
C GLU A 110 -20.30 -3.41 -13.71
N ARG A 111 -21.13 -2.78 -12.87
CA ARG A 111 -20.68 -1.70 -11.98
C ARG A 111 -19.60 -2.14 -11.00
N MET A 112 -19.69 -3.37 -10.47
CA MET A 112 -18.68 -3.90 -9.56
C MET A 112 -17.35 -4.17 -10.29
N ALA A 113 -17.40 -4.73 -11.49
CA ALA A 113 -16.22 -5.00 -12.32
C ALA A 113 -15.52 -3.70 -12.77
N GLU A 114 -16.29 -2.68 -13.14
CA GLU A 114 -15.78 -1.34 -13.45
C GLU A 114 -15.11 -0.70 -12.23
N ALA A 115 -15.77 -0.75 -11.07
CA ALA A 115 -15.21 -0.21 -9.83
C ALA A 115 -13.92 -0.91 -9.41
N GLU A 116 -13.81 -2.23 -9.60
CA GLU A 116 -12.58 -2.98 -9.35
C GLU A 116 -11.46 -2.52 -10.29
N THR A 117 -11.76 -2.38 -11.58
CA THR A 117 -10.80 -1.92 -12.59
C THR A 117 -10.30 -0.50 -12.29
N ALA A 118 -11.20 0.41 -11.89
CA ALA A 118 -10.85 1.76 -11.48
C ALA A 118 -9.94 1.78 -10.25
N ARG A 119 -10.22 0.93 -9.24
CA ARG A 119 -9.36 0.79 -8.05
C ARG A 119 -7.98 0.24 -8.41
N GLN A 120 -7.90 -0.75 -9.30
CA GLN A 120 -6.63 -1.29 -9.76
C GLN A 120 -5.80 -0.24 -10.50
N ALA A 121 -6.45 0.55 -11.39
CA ALA A 121 -5.79 1.65 -12.09
C ALA A 121 -5.27 2.73 -11.12
N GLU A 122 -6.07 3.10 -10.11
CA GLU A 122 -5.65 4.06 -9.09
C GLU A 122 -4.47 3.54 -8.26
N GLN A 123 -4.50 2.26 -7.85
CA GLN A 123 -3.39 1.65 -7.14
C GLN A 123 -2.11 1.61 -7.98
N ALA A 124 -2.21 1.24 -9.25
CA ALA A 124 -1.09 1.27 -10.18
C ALA A 124 -0.51 2.69 -10.35
N ALA A 125 -1.38 3.70 -10.50
CA ALA A 125 -0.96 5.10 -10.60
C ALA A 125 -0.24 5.58 -9.32
N ARG A 126 -0.75 5.22 -8.14
CA ARG A 126 -0.09 5.53 -6.85
C ARG A 126 1.27 4.85 -6.73
N GLN A 127 1.39 3.60 -7.16
CA GLN A 127 2.66 2.87 -7.17
C GLN A 127 3.67 3.53 -8.10
N ALA A 128 3.25 3.93 -9.31
CA ALA A 128 4.10 4.65 -10.25
C ALA A 128 4.59 5.99 -9.67
N ALA A 129 3.69 6.80 -9.10
CA ALA A 129 4.05 8.06 -8.46
C ALA A 129 5.04 7.89 -7.30
N ASN A 130 4.86 6.86 -6.47
CA ASN A 130 5.79 6.54 -5.38
C ASN A 130 7.18 6.14 -5.90
N LEU A 131 7.23 5.37 -6.99
CA LEU A 131 8.49 4.98 -7.63
C LEU A 131 9.23 6.21 -8.17
N GLU A 132 8.52 7.12 -8.85
CA GLU A 132 9.08 8.36 -9.37
C GLU A 132 9.60 9.26 -8.25
N ALA A 133 8.83 9.43 -7.16
CA ALA A 133 9.26 10.17 -6.00
C ALA A 133 10.54 9.58 -5.37
N HIS A 134 10.62 8.24 -5.26
CA HIS A 134 11.82 7.56 -4.76
C HIS A 134 13.03 7.78 -5.69
N GLN A 135 12.83 7.72 -7.01
CA GLN A 135 13.90 8.01 -7.97
C GLN A 135 14.39 9.46 -7.87
N GLN A 136 13.49 10.42 -7.75
CA GLN A 136 13.85 11.83 -7.58
C GLN A 136 14.63 12.06 -6.28
N TRP A 137 14.17 11.46 -5.18
CA TRP A 137 14.87 11.53 -3.89
C TRP A 137 16.27 10.92 -3.98
N SER A 138 16.40 9.76 -4.63
CA SER A 138 17.69 9.11 -4.85
C SER A 138 18.66 10.00 -5.66
N ARG A 139 18.18 10.59 -6.76
CA ARG A 139 18.98 11.52 -7.58
C ARG A 139 19.40 12.76 -6.80
N ALA A 140 18.49 13.35 -6.03
CA ALA A 140 18.79 14.51 -5.18
C ALA A 140 19.84 14.18 -4.12
N ARG A 141 19.76 12.97 -3.53
CA ARG A 141 20.72 12.49 -2.53
C ARG A 141 22.11 12.27 -3.12
N VAL A 142 22.22 11.64 -4.29
CA VAL A 142 23.51 11.47 -4.98
C VAL A 142 24.13 12.83 -5.30
N GLY A 143 23.36 13.76 -5.87
CA GLY A 143 23.84 15.11 -6.15
C GLY A 143 24.27 15.90 -4.90
N ALA A 144 23.64 15.66 -3.74
CA ALA A 144 24.06 16.25 -2.48
C ALA A 144 25.41 15.69 -1.98
N ILE A 145 25.62 14.37 -2.12
CA ILE A 145 26.89 13.71 -1.78
C ILE A 145 28.01 14.25 -2.67
N ASP A 146 27.77 14.36 -3.98
CA ASP A 146 28.77 14.88 -4.92
C ASP A 146 29.19 16.31 -4.59
N ARG A 147 28.22 17.19 -4.28
CA ARG A 147 28.51 18.56 -3.83
C ARG A 147 29.33 18.58 -2.53
N GLN A 148 29.00 17.72 -1.57
CA GLN A 148 29.76 17.64 -0.32
C GLN A 148 31.20 17.16 -0.57
N GLN A 149 31.41 16.19 -1.46
CA GLN A 149 32.73 15.74 -1.85
C GLN A 149 33.53 16.85 -2.55
N GLN A 150 32.90 17.62 -3.43
CA GLN A 150 33.54 18.78 -4.08
C GLN A 150 33.96 19.84 -3.06
N ILE A 151 33.09 20.19 -2.10
CA ILE A 151 33.42 21.13 -1.03
C ILE A 151 34.63 20.62 -0.22
N HIS A 152 34.63 19.35 0.13
CA HIS A 152 35.74 18.75 0.88
C HIS A 152 37.07 18.78 0.09
N GLN A 153 37.03 18.44 -1.21
CA GLN A 153 38.19 18.52 -2.10
C GLN A 153 38.73 19.96 -2.19
N GLN A 154 37.85 20.96 -2.30
CA GLN A 154 38.24 22.38 -2.33
C GLN A 154 38.90 22.81 -1.01
N GLN A 155 38.38 22.39 0.14
CA GLN A 155 39.00 22.66 1.45
C GLN A 155 40.39 22.03 1.58
N LEU A 156 40.57 20.81 1.08
CA LEU A 156 41.88 20.14 1.04
C LEU A 156 42.87 20.87 0.12
N ALA A 157 42.41 21.34 -1.05
CA ALA A 157 43.25 22.12 -1.96
C ALA A 157 43.68 23.46 -1.34
N GLN A 158 42.75 24.18 -0.70
CA GLN A 158 43.03 25.45 -0.03
C GLN A 158 44.01 25.29 1.14
N SER A 159 43.83 24.26 1.98
CA SER A 159 44.74 23.99 3.10
C SER A 159 46.15 23.64 2.63
N ARG A 160 46.29 22.85 1.55
CA ARG A 160 47.60 22.57 0.93
C ARG A 160 48.25 23.84 0.37
N ALA A 161 47.50 24.69 -0.32
CA ALA A 161 48.01 25.96 -0.84
C ALA A 161 48.46 26.90 0.29
N ALA A 162 47.69 27.00 1.36
CA ALA A 162 48.04 27.79 2.54
C ALA A 162 49.31 27.27 3.24
N ALA A 163 49.44 25.94 3.39
CA ALA A 163 50.63 25.33 3.96
C ALA A 163 51.89 25.58 3.10
N ALA A 164 51.77 25.48 1.78
CA ALA A 164 52.87 25.78 0.86
C ALA A 164 53.29 27.27 0.93
N ALA A 165 52.32 28.19 0.97
CA ALA A 165 52.59 29.62 1.13
C ALA A 165 53.30 29.95 2.45
N ALA A 166 52.91 29.29 3.56
CA ALA A 166 53.57 29.45 4.85
C ALA A 166 55.04 28.97 4.82
N GLN A 167 55.34 27.87 4.13
CA GLN A 167 56.72 27.39 3.96
C GLN A 167 57.61 28.34 3.16
N GLN A 168 57.05 29.01 2.14
CA GLN A 168 57.78 30.02 1.37
C GLN A 168 58.14 31.26 2.21
N GLN A 169 57.28 31.65 3.15
CA GLN A 169 57.56 32.76 4.06
C GLN A 169 58.70 32.43 5.03
N LEU A 170 58.79 31.19 5.50
CA LEU A 170 59.88 30.73 6.38
C LEU A 170 61.24 30.65 5.69
N THR A 171 61.26 30.36 4.39
CA THR A 171 62.49 30.28 3.59
C THR A 171 62.90 31.61 2.97
N ARG A 172 62.08 32.67 3.08
CA ARG A 172 62.46 34.01 2.65
C ARG A 172 63.56 34.54 3.58
N PRO A 173 64.78 34.81 3.08
CA PRO A 173 65.87 35.30 3.92
C PRO A 173 65.44 36.61 4.57
N ALA A 174 65.54 36.66 5.90
CA ALA A 174 65.25 37.87 6.65
C ALA A 174 66.14 39.00 6.11
N PRO A 175 65.57 40.16 5.72
CA PRO A 175 66.41 41.32 5.46
C PRO A 175 67.20 41.61 6.75
N ALA A 176 68.51 41.76 6.63
CA ALA A 176 69.41 42.02 7.75
C ALA A 176 69.05 43.36 8.42
N ALA A 177 68.03 43.36 9.26
CA ALA A 177 67.65 44.46 10.11
C ALA A 177 68.42 44.30 11.42
N ALA A 178 69.57 44.98 11.49
CA ALA A 178 70.23 45.29 12.73
C ALA A 178 69.26 46.05 13.65
N GLY A 179 69.13 45.61 14.90
CA GLY A 179 68.47 46.37 15.96
C GLY A 179 67.14 45.80 16.44
N GLY A 180 67.28 44.85 17.37
CA GLY A 180 66.35 44.41 18.42
C GLY A 180 64.86 44.73 18.35
N SER A 181 64.02 43.72 18.55
CA SER A 181 62.74 43.96 19.21
C SER A 181 62.08 42.67 19.70
N TYR A 182 61.90 42.60 21.02
CA TYR A 182 61.00 41.70 21.77
C TYR A 182 59.58 41.55 21.15
N LYS A 183 59.19 42.43 20.22
CA LYS A 183 57.95 42.37 19.44
C LYS A 183 57.87 41.17 18.48
N ALA A 184 59.00 40.67 17.96
CA ALA A 184 59.00 39.50 17.07
C ALA A 184 58.58 38.21 17.81
N ASP A 185 59.06 38.03 19.05
CA ASP A 185 58.66 36.89 19.90
C ASP A 185 57.19 36.96 20.31
N ILE A 186 56.67 38.15 20.61
CA ILE A 186 55.23 38.32 20.93
C ILE A 186 54.34 37.97 19.73
N ALA A 187 54.76 38.32 18.51
CA ALA A 187 54.02 37.98 17.30
C ALA A 187 53.98 36.46 17.06
N LEU A 188 55.11 35.78 17.24
CA LEU A 188 55.20 34.32 17.12
C LEU A 188 54.33 33.61 18.17
N GLN A 189 54.35 34.11 19.40
CA GLN A 189 53.57 33.51 20.49
C GLN A 189 52.06 33.68 20.27
N ARG A 190 51.59 34.83 19.78
CA ARG A 190 50.19 35.03 19.39
C ARG A 190 49.75 34.08 18.29
N GLN A 191 50.62 33.83 17.30
CA GLN A 191 50.31 32.92 16.20
C GLN A 191 50.18 31.47 16.68
N LEU A 192 51.02 31.03 17.62
CA LEU A 192 50.91 29.69 18.22
C LEU A 192 49.64 29.53 19.06
N GLU A 193 49.24 30.56 19.80
CA GLU A 193 47.97 30.53 20.54
C GLU A 193 46.75 30.45 19.62
N GLN A 194 46.74 31.23 18.52
CA GLN A 194 45.66 31.13 17.53
C GLN A 194 45.58 29.74 16.89
N GLN A 195 46.72 29.10 16.59
CA GLN A 195 46.73 27.73 16.09
C GLN A 195 46.23 26.71 17.13
N ARG A 196 46.59 26.88 18.41
CA ARG A 196 46.07 26.03 19.48
C ARG A 196 44.55 26.17 19.60
N LEU A 197 44.04 27.40 19.64
CA LEU A 197 42.60 27.65 19.72
C LEU A 197 41.87 27.07 18.51
N ALA A 198 42.37 27.27 17.29
CA ALA A 198 41.75 26.71 16.08
C ALA A 198 41.68 25.17 16.11
N ARG A 199 42.70 24.49 16.65
CA ARG A 199 42.65 23.03 16.86
C ARG A 199 41.62 22.63 17.90
N THR A 200 41.52 23.35 19.01
CA THR A 200 40.54 23.05 20.06
C THR A 200 39.12 23.24 19.56
N TRP A 201 38.83 24.33 18.85
CA TRP A 201 37.51 24.58 18.25
C TRP A 201 37.17 23.56 17.16
N GLY A 202 38.14 23.09 16.37
CA GLY A 202 37.93 22.01 15.40
C GLY A 202 37.56 20.68 16.06
N ILE A 203 38.13 20.36 17.23
CA ILE A 203 37.78 19.15 18.00
C ILE A 203 36.38 19.29 18.60
N ILE A 204 36.04 20.46 19.16
CA ILE A 204 34.71 20.70 19.74
C ILE A 204 33.62 20.59 18.65
N GLY A 205 33.83 21.20 17.49
CA GLY A 205 32.87 21.10 16.37
C GLY A 205 32.69 19.68 15.84
N LEU A 206 33.73 18.83 15.88
CA LEU A 206 33.62 17.41 15.52
C LEU A 206 32.82 16.59 16.52
N LEU A 207 32.92 16.90 17.82
CA LEU A 207 32.14 16.23 18.87
C LEU A 207 30.66 16.61 18.79
N GLU A 208 30.37 17.90 18.58
CA GLU A 208 29.00 18.42 18.43
C GLU A 208 28.29 17.84 17.19
N LEU A 209 29.04 17.65 16.09
CA LEU A 209 28.57 16.93 14.90
C LEU A 209 28.31 15.43 15.14
N GLN A 210 29.04 14.78 16.05
CA GLN A 210 28.76 13.39 16.41
C GLN A 210 27.51 13.28 17.27
N GLU A 211 27.32 14.20 18.22
CA GLU A 211 26.15 14.22 19.10
C GLU A 211 24.85 14.47 18.32
N LEU A 212 24.85 15.44 17.39
CA LEU A 212 23.72 15.67 16.48
C LEU A 212 23.42 14.45 15.61
N ARG A 213 24.43 13.68 15.22
CA ARG A 213 24.26 12.49 14.38
C ARG A 213 23.67 11.31 15.16
N GLU A 214 24.04 11.16 16.42
CA GLU A 214 23.45 10.21 17.36
C GLU A 214 21.98 10.58 17.67
N GLU A 215 21.69 11.86 17.86
CA GLU A 215 20.34 12.35 18.14
C GLU A 215 19.40 12.13 16.95
N VAL A 216 19.85 12.42 15.73
CA VAL A 216 19.10 12.11 14.49
C VAL A 216 18.87 10.60 14.32
N ARG A 217 19.83 9.75 14.73
CA ARG A 217 19.65 8.29 14.69
C ARG A 217 18.60 7.84 15.70
N ARG A 218 18.62 8.36 16.94
CA ARG A 218 17.60 8.06 17.97
C ARG A 218 16.19 8.48 17.54
N LEU A 219 16.04 9.65 16.92
CA LEU A 219 14.75 10.11 16.39
C LEU A 219 14.23 9.26 15.24
N ARG A 220 15.13 8.62 14.48
CA ARG A 220 14.77 7.73 13.37
C ARG A 220 14.35 6.35 13.85
N ASP A 221 15.03 5.81 14.86
CA ASP A 221 14.83 4.43 15.32
C ASP A 221 13.77 4.34 16.45
N GLY A 222 13.37 5.47 17.03
CA GLY A 222 12.40 5.56 18.14
C GLY A 222 11.00 6.08 17.77
N GLY A 223 10.62 6.09 16.49
CA GLY A 223 9.33 6.57 15.98
C GLY A 223 8.49 5.49 15.31
#